data_AF-L1JUT1-F1
#
_entry.id   AF-L1JUT1-F1
#
_cell.length_a   1.000
_cell.length_b   1.000
_cell.length_c   1.000
_cell.angle_alpha   90.00
_cell.angle_beta   90.00
_cell.angle_gamma   90.00
#
_symmetry.space_group_name_H-M   'P 1'
#
loop_
_entity.id
_entity.type
_entity.pdbx_description
1 polymer ?
#
loop_
_entity_poly.entity_id
_entity_poly.type
_entity_poly.pdbx_seq_one_letter_code
_entity_poly.pdbx_strand_id
1 'polypeptide(L)' 'VTEEAGLTAAHWAVNVGNFDLLHMLVKKHGADVNAIDKEGQTPLHLAASLGSPQMVYQIITELNASLLVLDIADYNASD' A
#
# COMPACT_ATOMS: atom_id res chain seq x y z
N VAL A 1 12.53 16.58 1.28
CA VAL A 1 11.51 15.75 0.60
C VAL A 1 12.22 14.52 0.08
N THR A 2 12.20 13.42 0.84
CA THR A 2 12.89 12.19 0.44
C THR A 2 12.01 11.42 -0.54
N GLU A 3 12.07 11.81 -1.81
CA GLU A 3 11.49 11.09 -2.95
C GLU A 3 12.33 9.86 -3.35
N GLU A 4 12.98 9.19 -2.40
CA GLU A 4 13.91 8.11 -2.72
C GLU A 4 13.18 6.83 -3.12
N ALA A 5 12.01 6.55 -2.55
CA ALA A 5 11.26 5.31 -2.77
C ALA A 5 10.00 5.43 -3.67
N GLY A 6 9.59 6.62 -4.10
CA GLY A 6 8.36 6.79 -4.93
C GLY A 6 7.06 6.48 -4.18
N LEU A 7 7.10 6.56 -2.86
CA LEU A 7 5.96 6.28 -1.98
C LEU A 7 4.82 7.28 -2.22
N THR A 8 3.65 6.75 -2.56
CA THR A 8 2.41 7.55 -2.65
C THR A 8 1.84 7.87 -1.26
N ALA A 9 0.87 8.78 -1.20
CA ALA A 9 0.18 9.12 0.05
C ALA A 9 -0.43 7.88 0.74
N ALA A 10 -0.87 6.88 -0.03
CA ALA A 10 -1.38 5.62 0.49
C ALA A 10 -0.29 4.80 1.19
N HIS A 11 0.92 4.72 0.63
CA HIS A 11 2.06 4.06 1.28
C HIS A 11 2.43 4.74 2.59
N TRP A 12 2.45 6.07 2.63
CA TRP A 12 2.73 6.82 3.86
C TRP A 12 1.67 6.57 4.94
N ALA A 13 0.39 6.55 4.58
CA ALA A 13 -0.68 6.27 5.54
C ALA A 13 -0.54 4.86 6.15
N VAL A 14 -0.15 3.88 5.35
CA VAL A 14 0.16 2.52 5.81
C VAL A 14 1.41 2.49 6.69
N ASN A 15 2.49 3.16 6.29
CA ASN A 15 3.75 3.22 7.05
C ASN A 15 3.57 3.87 8.43
N VAL A 16 2.67 4.85 8.54
CA VAL A 16 2.30 5.48 9.81
C VAL A 16 1.36 4.60 10.63
N GLY A 17 0.75 3.56 10.04
CA GLY A 17 -0.23 2.71 10.71
C GLY A 17 -1.59 3.38 10.86
N ASN A 18 -1.89 4.42 10.07
CA ASN A 18 -3.12 5.20 10.17
C ASN A 18 -4.11 4.85 9.06
N PHE A 19 -5.02 3.91 9.39
CA PHE A 19 -6.04 3.46 8.44
C PHE A 19 -7.06 4.56 8.11
N ASP A 20 -7.47 5.40 9.07
CA ASP A 20 -8.41 6.49 8.81
C ASP A 20 -7.88 7.49 7.77
N LEU A 21 -6.56 7.77 7.84
CA LEU A 21 -5.87 8.59 6.84
C LEU A 21 -5.91 7.93 5.46
N LEU A 22 -5.61 6.63 5.39
CA LEU A 22 -5.67 5.87 4.14
C LEU A 22 -7.08 5.86 3.56
N HIS A 23 -8.09 5.63 4.40
CA HIS A 23 -9.49 5.61 4.01
C HIS A 23 -9.96 6.97 3.48
N MET A 24 -9.58 8.07 4.13
CA MET A 24 -9.85 9.41 3.62
C MET A 24 -9.15 9.68 2.28
N LEU A 25 -7.88 9.27 2.13
CA LEU A 25 -7.15 9.46 0.88
C LEU A 25 -7.83 8.74 -0.29
N VAL A 26 -8.23 7.48 -0.10
CA VAL A 26 -8.86 6.69 -1.17
C VAL A 26 -10.28 7.18 -1.45
N LYS A 27 -11.14 7.32 -0.42
CA LYS A 27 -12.56 7.67 -0.64
C LYS A 27 -12.79 9.14 -0.98
N LYS A 28 -12.05 10.07 -0.33
CA LYS A 28 -12.28 11.52 -0.52
C LYS A 28 -11.36 12.15 -1.55
N HIS A 29 -10.12 11.67 -1.64
CA HIS A 29 -9.13 12.25 -2.55
C HIS A 29 -8.89 11.39 -3.80
N GLY A 30 -9.55 10.24 -3.92
CA GLY A 30 -9.39 9.35 -5.07
C GLY A 30 -7.97 8.77 -5.18
N ALA A 31 -7.27 8.64 -4.04
CA ALA A 31 -5.94 8.04 -4.04
C ALA A 31 -6.01 6.60 -4.52
N ASP A 32 -5.07 6.21 -5.38
CA ASP A 32 -4.99 4.85 -5.87
C ASP A 32 -4.39 3.93 -4.80
N VAL A 33 -5.22 3.01 -4.30
CA VAL A 33 -4.85 2.01 -3.31
C VAL A 33 -3.96 0.90 -3.90
N ASN A 34 -3.92 0.78 -5.22
CA ASN A 34 -3.06 -0.14 -5.96
C ASN A 34 -1.83 0.56 -6.55
N ALA A 35 -1.57 1.81 -6.18
CA ALA A 35 -0.37 2.51 -6.60
C ALA A 35 0.86 1.70 -6.18
N ILE A 36 1.83 1.59 -7.09
CA ILE A 36 3.12 0.97 -6.80
C ILE A 36 4.17 2.02 -6.52
N ASP A 37 5.09 1.71 -5.62
CA ASP A 37 6.29 2.50 -5.38
C ASP A 37 7.42 2.12 -6.37
N LYS A 38 8.63 2.65 -6.18
CA LYS A 38 9.78 2.34 -7.04
C LYS A 38 10.26 0.90 -6.95
N GLU A 39 9.95 0.20 -5.87
CA GLU A 39 10.26 -1.21 -5.67
C GLU A 39 9.12 -2.11 -6.20
N GLY A 40 8.07 -1.53 -6.79
CA GLY A 40 6.90 -2.26 -7.25
C GLY A 40 5.98 -2.70 -6.12
N GLN A 41 6.20 -2.21 -4.90
CA GLN A 41 5.38 -2.53 -3.74
C GLN A 41 4.12 -1.68 -3.75
N THR A 42 3.02 -2.24 -3.24
CA THR A 42 1.77 -1.51 -3.02
C THR A 42 1.60 -1.18 -1.55
N PRO A 43 0.66 -0.28 -1.17
CA PRO A 43 0.32 -0.05 0.23
C PRO A 43 -0.05 -1.35 0.96
N LEU A 44 -0.66 -2.32 0.26
CA LEU A 44 -0.97 -3.62 0.84
C LEU A 44 0.29 -4.45 1.15
N HIS A 45 1.32 -4.41 0.28
CA HIS A 45 2.61 -5.04 0.55
C HIS A 45 3.28 -4.46 1.78
N LEU A 46 3.30 -3.13 1.91
CA LEU A 46 3.83 -2.49 3.11
C LEU A 46 3.07 -2.93 4.36
N ALA A 47 1.74 -2.96 4.33
CA ALA A 47 0.94 -3.40 5.48
C ALA A 47 1.24 -4.85 5.89
N ALA A 48 1.48 -5.72 4.90
CA ALA A 48 1.89 -7.10 5.12
C ALA A 48 3.32 -7.20 5.68
N SER A 49 4.27 -6.45 5.10
CA SER A 49 5.68 -6.40 5.53
C SER A 49 5.85 -5.81 6.93
N LEU A 50 4.98 -4.88 7.32
CA LEU A 50 4.92 -4.30 8.67
C LEU A 50 4.30 -5.27 9.69
N GLY A 51 3.83 -6.45 9.27
CA GLY A 51 3.22 -7.44 10.15
C GLY A 51 1.91 -6.95 10.77
N SER A 52 1.16 -6.11 10.05
CA SER A 52 -0.08 -5.48 10.53
C SER A 52 -1.31 -6.12 9.87
N PRO A 53 -1.74 -7.33 10.31
CA PRO A 53 -2.83 -8.07 9.69
C PRO A 53 -4.17 -7.33 9.76
N GLN A 54 -4.37 -6.51 10.79
CA GLN A 54 -5.55 -5.66 10.95
C GLN A 54 -5.67 -4.66 9.79
N MET A 55 -4.55 -4.00 9.46
CA MET A 55 -4.50 -3.01 8.39
C MET A 55 -4.67 -3.69 7.02
N VAL A 56 -4.02 -4.82 6.81
CA VAL A 56 -4.22 -5.66 5.61
C VAL A 56 -5.70 -6.00 5.43
N TYR A 57 -6.36 -6.47 6.49
CA TYR A 57 -7.77 -6.80 6.47
C TYR A 57 -8.65 -5.60 6.12
N GLN A 58 -8.40 -4.43 6.71
CA GLN A 58 -9.16 -3.22 6.43
C GLN A 58 -8.97 -2.72 4.99
N ILE A 59 -7.75 -2.79 4.45
CA ILE A 59 -7.46 -2.40 3.06
C ILE A 59 -8.22 -3.31 2.08
N ILE A 60 -8.21 -4.62 2.33
CA ILE A 60 -8.89 -5.59 1.47
C ILE A 60 -10.41 -5.41 1.54
N THR A 61 -10.96 -5.23 2.74
CA THR A 61 -12.42 -5.18 2.95
C THR A 61 -13.05 -3.84 2.62
N GLU A 62 -12.41 -2.71 2.99
CA GLU A 62 -13.02 -1.38 2.87
C GLU A 62 -12.59 -0.62 1.61
N LEU A 63 -11.37 -0.86 1.14
CA LEU A 63 -10.80 -0.18 -0.03
C LEU A 63 -10.94 -1.00 -1.30
N ASN A 64 -11.47 -2.23 -1.21
CA ASN A 64 -11.61 -3.18 -2.32
C ASN A 64 -10.30 -3.29 -3.13
N ALA A 65 -9.17 -3.17 -2.42
CA ALA A 65 -7.85 -3.25 -3.03
C ALA A 65 -7.68 -4.64 -3.64
N SER A 66 -7.04 -4.70 -4.80
CA SER A 66 -6.86 -5.97 -5.49
C SER A 66 -5.89 -6.84 -4.70
N LEU A 67 -6.39 -7.94 -4.12
CA LEU A 67 -5.60 -8.95 -3.41
C LEU A 67 -4.46 -9.53 -4.27
N LEU A 68 -4.61 -9.44 -5.60
CA LEU A 68 -3.77 -10.06 -6.62
C LEU A 68 -2.40 -9.41 -6.83
N VAL A 69 -2.12 -8.23 -6.27
CA VAL A 69 -0.81 -7.58 -6.49
C VAL A 69 0.28 -8.23 -5.63
N LEU A 70 -0.05 -9.12 -4.68
CA LEU A 70 0.94 -9.86 -3.88
C LEU A 70 1.89 -10.75 -4.70
N ASP A 71 1.58 -11.05 -5.97
CA ASP A 71 2.38 -11.95 -6.81
C ASP A 71 3.51 -11.25 -7.61
N ILE A 72 3.55 -9.91 -7.69
CA ILE A 72 4.54 -9.24 -8.56
C ILE A 72 5.93 -9.12 -7.90
N ALA A 73 6.02 -9.28 -6.57
CA ALA A 73 7.28 -9.13 -5.83
C ALA A 73 8.21 -10.36 -5.89
N ASP A 74 7.72 -11.53 -6.34
CA ASP A 74 8.55 -12.73 -6.48
C ASP A 74 9.47 -12.68 -7.73
N TYR A 75 9.34 -11.67 -8.60
CA TYR A 75 10.02 -11.64 -9.91
C TYR A 75 11.13 -10.59 -10.11
N ASN A 76 11.42 -9.71 -9.15
CA ASN A 76 12.47 -8.69 -9.32
C ASN A 76 13.74 -8.92 -8.48
N ALA A 77 13.92 -10.12 -7.91
CA ALA A 77 15.18 -10.55 -7.30
C ALA A 77 16.12 -11.29 -8.27
N SER A 78 16.01 -11.04 -9.58
CA SER A 78 16.91 -11.63 -10.58
C SER A 78 17.35 -10.61 -11.64
N ASP A 79 18.14 -9.62 -11.22
CA ASP A 79 19.36 -9.16 -11.93
C ASP A 79 20.25 -8.30 -10.99
#